data_AF-A0A9D8EIT1-F1
#
_entry.id   AF-A0A9D8EIT1-F1
#
_cell.length_a   1.000
_cell.length_b   1.000
_cell.length_c   1.000
_cell.angle_alpha   90.00
_cell.angle_beta   90.00
_cell.angle_gamma   90.00
#
_symmetry.space_group_name_H-M   'P 1'
#
loop_
_entity.id
_entity.type
_entity.pdbx_description
1 polymer ?
#
loop_
_entity_poly.entity_id
_entity_poly.type
_entity_poly.pdbx_seq_one_letter_code
_entity_poly.pdbx_strand_id
1 'polypeptide(L)'
;MVVAIIIIFENLYLTTYTAKHLLKFIIFLFISQIFVNIARYPIVGIAELYIGSISVEGGSITAIFSLIGISFAFSAYIIERKVKYILLIFGFFIFSLIGDKRAQIIISPLIMLIQYFHFINIESKKIYHLVQIIPIIILSSIIVYIGVITIPTLNPENKIYGSFDINYLINFIDDYLFPAYPIKNIQQGRGEAPIAVYNLLTQRGWLYFFFGLGPGDIISSVFTIPSRIIGGEDFIAGIKYGIGYGTRTGLLFTVMQVGVVGLIFYLGIFFRIIQNVYKIYFNINPSINKNRNIILIGLIGALWIFVFDFLFYSKVFIYSMPIMVSILFAYKYLTLSPSYESGFKYGVFNTSR
;
A
#
# COMPACT_ATOMS: atom_id res chain seq x y z
N MET A 1 8.60 1.76 -17.40
CA MET A 1 7.39 0.90 -17.38
C MET A 1 6.21 1.54 -16.66
N VAL A 2 6.33 1.90 -15.37
CA VAL A 2 5.26 2.51 -14.55
C VAL A 2 4.63 3.74 -15.21
N VAL A 3 5.47 4.68 -15.66
CA VAL A 3 5.05 5.90 -16.37
C VAL A 3 4.19 5.58 -17.60
N ALA A 4 4.61 4.59 -18.40
CA ALA A 4 3.87 4.18 -19.59
C ALA A 4 2.50 3.62 -19.23
N ILE A 5 2.38 2.84 -18.16
CA ILE A 5 1.09 2.29 -17.70
C ILE A 5 0.17 3.40 -17.22
N ILE A 6 0.68 4.36 -16.46
CA ILE A 6 -0.11 5.53 -16.03
C ILE A 6 -0.64 6.29 -17.25
N ILE A 7 0.22 6.54 -18.25
CA ILE A 7 -0.18 7.20 -19.50
C ILE A 7 -1.24 6.38 -20.25
N ILE A 8 -1.09 5.06 -20.35
CA ILE A 8 -2.07 4.18 -20.98
C ILE A 8 -3.41 4.28 -20.25
N PHE A 9 -3.42 4.23 -18.91
CA PHE A 9 -4.64 4.30 -18.10
C PHE A 9 -5.35 5.66 -18.17
N GLU A 10 -4.58 6.76 -18.20
CA GLU A 10 -5.13 8.10 -18.42
C GLU A 10 -5.85 8.18 -19.77
N ASN A 11 -5.26 7.61 -20.83
CA ASN A 11 -5.82 7.61 -22.19
C ASN A 11 -6.81 6.47 -22.48
N LEU A 12 -7.00 5.53 -21.55
CA LEU A 12 -7.90 4.40 -21.73
C LEU A 12 -9.36 4.88 -21.83
N TYR A 13 -10.03 4.57 -22.93
CA TYR A 13 -11.47 4.81 -23.06
C TYR A 13 -12.25 3.61 -22.49
N LEU A 14 -13.06 3.86 -21.46
CA LEU A 14 -13.94 2.86 -20.87
C LEU A 14 -15.36 3.41 -20.76
N THR A 15 -16.33 2.62 -21.19
CA THR A 15 -17.73 2.91 -20.89
C THR A 15 -18.00 2.69 -19.39
N THR A 16 -19.01 3.38 -18.84
CA THR A 16 -19.42 3.21 -17.44
C THR A 16 -19.82 1.76 -17.11
N TYR A 17 -20.45 1.08 -18.08
CA TYR A 17 -20.80 -0.33 -17.98
C TYR A 17 -19.56 -1.22 -17.79
N THR A 18 -18.58 -1.08 -18.69
CA THR A 18 -17.32 -1.84 -18.63
C THR A 18 -16.55 -1.51 -17.36
N ALA A 19 -16.48 -0.22 -16.98
CA ALA A 19 -15.80 0.21 -15.78
C ALA A 19 -16.40 -0.43 -14.51
N LYS A 20 -17.72 -0.52 -14.42
CA LYS A 20 -18.41 -1.16 -13.28
C LYS A 20 -18.15 -2.67 -13.21
N HIS A 21 -18.09 -3.36 -14.35
CA HIS A 21 -17.87 -4.81 -14.38
C HIS A 21 -16.42 -5.17 -14.06
N LEU A 22 -15.47 -4.42 -14.61
CA LEU A 22 -14.06 -4.56 -14.27
C LEU A 22 -13.80 -4.25 -12.78
N LEU A 23 -14.46 -3.24 -12.20
CA LEU A 23 -14.35 -2.97 -10.76
C LEU A 23 -14.80 -4.17 -9.92
N LYS A 24 -15.96 -4.74 -10.25
CA LYS A 24 -16.47 -5.94 -9.58
C LYS A 24 -15.52 -7.12 -9.72
N PHE A 25 -14.92 -7.29 -10.90
CA PHE A 25 -13.94 -8.34 -11.16
C PHE A 25 -12.67 -8.15 -10.30
N ILE A 26 -12.14 -6.94 -10.22
CA ILE A 26 -10.99 -6.63 -9.35
C ILE A 26 -11.33 -6.89 -7.87
N ILE A 27 -12.50 -6.47 -7.41
CA ILE A 27 -12.96 -6.75 -6.04
C ILE A 27 -13.05 -8.26 -5.80
N PHE A 28 -13.60 -9.02 -6.76
CA PHE A 28 -13.65 -10.48 -6.69
C PHE A 28 -12.25 -11.09 -6.60
N LEU A 29 -11.30 -10.63 -7.42
CA LEU A 29 -9.91 -11.08 -7.34
C LEU A 29 -9.33 -10.83 -5.94
N PHE A 30 -9.50 -9.61 -5.39
CA PHE A 30 -9.03 -9.27 -4.04
C PHE A 30 -9.60 -10.18 -2.96
N ILE A 31 -10.92 -10.39 -2.98
CA ILE A 31 -11.61 -11.22 -1.99
C ILE A 31 -11.21 -12.70 -2.14
N SER A 32 -11.06 -13.20 -3.37
CA SER A 32 -10.64 -14.59 -3.63
C SER A 32 -9.29 -14.92 -3.00
N GLN A 33 -8.37 -13.94 -2.92
CA GLN A 33 -7.05 -14.15 -2.33
C GLN A 33 -7.11 -14.50 -0.84
N ILE A 34 -8.11 -14.00 -0.10
CA ILE A 34 -8.32 -14.36 1.31
C ILE A 34 -8.54 -15.87 1.43
N PHE A 35 -9.45 -16.41 0.62
CA PHE A 35 -9.80 -17.84 0.64
C PHE A 35 -8.64 -18.71 0.19
N VAL A 36 -7.94 -18.33 -0.89
CA VAL A 36 -6.77 -19.08 -1.37
C VAL A 36 -5.68 -19.13 -0.31
N ASN A 37 -5.42 -18.02 0.38
CA ASN A 37 -4.37 -17.97 1.40
C ASN A 37 -4.72 -18.77 2.65
N ILE A 38 -5.99 -18.76 3.08
CA ILE A 38 -6.48 -19.59 4.17
C ILE A 38 -6.39 -21.08 3.79
N ALA A 39 -6.83 -21.46 2.58
CA ALA A 39 -6.76 -22.84 2.12
C ALA A 39 -5.31 -23.35 2.00
N ARG A 40 -4.35 -22.46 1.74
CA ARG A 40 -2.92 -22.79 1.70
C ARG A 40 -2.32 -23.04 3.09
N TYR A 41 -2.81 -22.36 4.11
CA TYR A 41 -2.20 -22.37 5.44
C TYR A 41 -1.97 -23.79 6.02
N PRO A 42 -2.90 -24.76 5.94
CA PRO A 42 -2.65 -26.13 6.42
C PRO A 42 -1.55 -26.90 5.66
N ILE A 43 -1.22 -26.48 4.43
CA ILE A 43 -0.26 -27.18 3.55
C ILE A 43 1.15 -26.66 3.77
N VAL A 44 1.31 -25.33 3.85
CA VAL A 44 2.62 -24.65 3.86
C VAL A 44 2.93 -23.99 5.21
N GLY A 45 1.91 -23.79 6.05
CA GLY A 45 2.02 -23.00 7.26
C GLY A 45 2.16 -21.49 6.99
N ILE A 46 2.77 -20.79 7.95
CA ILE A 46 3.13 -19.38 7.82
C ILE A 46 4.34 -19.27 6.90
N ALA A 47 4.22 -18.55 5.79
CA ALA A 47 5.31 -18.43 4.82
C ALA A 47 5.25 -17.12 4.04
N GLU A 48 6.39 -16.43 3.93
CA GLU A 48 6.49 -15.16 3.19
C GLU A 48 6.48 -15.32 1.66
N LEU A 49 6.92 -16.49 1.16
CA LEU A 49 7.23 -16.68 -0.27
C LEU A 49 5.98 -16.66 -1.16
N TYR A 50 4.93 -17.34 -0.71
CA TYR A 50 3.70 -17.54 -1.47
C TYR A 50 2.67 -16.47 -1.10
N ILE A 51 1.89 -15.99 -2.06
CA ILE A 51 0.95 -14.87 -1.87
C ILE A 51 -0.38 -15.19 -2.54
N GLY A 52 -1.27 -15.91 -1.84
CA GLY A 52 -2.50 -16.40 -2.45
C GLY A 52 -2.22 -17.13 -3.77
N SER A 53 -2.87 -16.69 -4.85
CA SER A 53 -2.65 -17.17 -6.22
C SER A 53 -1.82 -16.19 -7.08
N ILE A 54 -1.17 -15.20 -6.48
CA ILE A 54 -0.31 -14.25 -7.20
C ILE A 54 1.00 -14.94 -7.55
N SER A 55 1.37 -14.93 -8.84
CA SER A 55 2.55 -15.62 -9.38
C SER A 55 3.89 -14.96 -9.04
N VAL A 56 3.89 -13.92 -8.21
CA VAL A 56 5.08 -13.15 -7.84
C VAL A 56 5.48 -13.52 -6.42
N GLU A 57 6.73 -13.93 -6.28
CA GLU A 57 7.36 -14.18 -4.99
C GLU A 57 7.80 -12.85 -4.36
N GLY A 58 7.50 -12.64 -3.08
CA GLY A 58 8.02 -11.49 -2.34
C GLY A 58 7.09 -10.98 -1.25
N GLY A 59 7.45 -11.22 0.00
CA GLY A 59 6.57 -10.98 1.15
C GLY A 59 6.03 -9.54 1.30
N SER A 60 6.70 -8.51 0.76
CA SER A 60 6.17 -7.14 0.80
C SER A 60 4.86 -6.97 0.02
N ILE A 61 4.60 -7.79 -1.01
CA ILE A 61 3.33 -7.77 -1.75
C ILE A 61 2.18 -8.17 -0.83
N THR A 62 2.36 -9.18 0.04
CA THR A 62 1.31 -9.58 0.99
C THR A 62 0.88 -8.41 1.89
N ALA A 63 1.85 -7.64 2.40
CA ALA A 63 1.56 -6.48 3.25
C ALA A 63 0.82 -5.37 2.48
N ILE A 64 1.33 -4.94 1.33
CA ILE A 64 0.70 -3.85 0.58
C ILE A 64 -0.67 -4.27 0.03
N PHE A 65 -0.81 -5.50 -0.44
CA PHE A 65 -2.07 -6.04 -0.94
C PHE A 65 -3.13 -6.10 0.17
N SER A 66 -2.79 -6.62 1.34
CA SER A 66 -3.71 -6.67 2.48
C SER A 66 -4.08 -5.28 2.99
N LEU A 67 -3.14 -4.34 3.07
CA LEU A 67 -3.43 -2.94 3.42
C LEU A 67 -4.42 -2.30 2.44
N ILE A 68 -4.27 -2.52 1.13
CA ILE A 68 -5.22 -2.02 0.13
C ILE A 68 -6.59 -2.66 0.33
N GLY A 69 -6.65 -3.97 0.54
CA GLY A 69 -7.90 -4.68 0.85
C GLY A 69 -8.61 -4.12 2.10
N ILE A 70 -7.86 -3.90 3.18
CA ILE A 70 -8.35 -3.27 4.41
C ILE A 70 -8.82 -1.84 4.12
N SER A 71 -8.07 -1.05 3.36
CA SER A 71 -8.43 0.33 3.02
C SER A 71 -9.80 0.42 2.35
N PHE A 72 -10.06 -0.42 1.33
CA PHE A 72 -11.36 -0.43 0.65
C PHE A 72 -12.47 -1.07 1.50
N ALA A 73 -12.19 -2.12 2.26
CA ALA A 73 -13.17 -2.74 3.16
C ALA A 73 -13.57 -1.78 4.29
N PHE A 74 -12.61 -1.08 4.88
CA PHE A 74 -12.84 -0.07 5.92
C PHE A 74 -13.61 1.13 5.38
N SER A 75 -13.27 1.61 4.18
CA SER A 75 -14.06 2.64 3.51
C SER A 75 -15.52 2.22 3.30
N ALA A 76 -15.76 0.98 2.89
CA ALA A 76 -17.11 0.44 2.78
C ALA A 76 -17.80 0.31 4.15
N TYR A 77 -17.07 -0.08 5.18
CA TYR A 77 -17.58 -0.16 6.55
C TYR A 77 -18.03 1.20 7.10
N ILE A 78 -17.22 2.25 6.99
CA ILE A 78 -17.56 3.57 7.57
C ILE A 78 -18.78 4.20 6.89
N ILE A 79 -19.03 3.89 5.60
CA ILE A 79 -20.15 4.41 4.82
C ILE A 79 -21.42 3.54 4.99
N GLU A 80 -21.31 2.22 4.93
CA GLU A 80 -22.48 1.31 4.98
C GLU A 80 -22.78 0.72 6.35
N ARG A 81 -21.79 0.69 7.25
CA ARG A 81 -21.89 0.14 8.62
C ARG A 81 -22.33 -1.32 8.69
N LYS A 82 -22.00 -2.12 7.68
CA LYS A 82 -22.32 -3.56 7.63
C LYS A 82 -21.18 -4.43 8.16
N VAL A 83 -21.52 -5.44 8.97
CA VAL A 83 -20.57 -6.40 9.60
C VAL A 83 -19.73 -7.14 8.56
N LYS A 84 -20.27 -7.44 7.37
CA LYS A 84 -19.51 -8.10 6.29
C LYS A 84 -18.19 -7.39 5.96
N TYR A 85 -18.13 -6.06 6.11
CA TYR A 85 -16.92 -5.29 5.84
C TYR A 85 -15.89 -5.43 6.98
N ILE A 86 -16.34 -5.59 8.22
CA ILE A 86 -15.46 -5.96 9.35
C ILE A 86 -14.85 -7.35 9.10
N LEU A 87 -15.66 -8.32 8.66
CA LEU A 87 -15.16 -9.65 8.30
C LEU A 87 -14.12 -9.59 7.18
N LEU A 88 -14.30 -8.71 6.19
CA LEU A 88 -13.29 -8.50 5.14
C LEU A 88 -12.00 -7.85 5.69
N ILE A 89 -12.10 -6.88 6.61
CA ILE A 89 -10.92 -6.30 7.27
C ILE A 89 -10.12 -7.40 7.99
N PHE A 90 -10.79 -8.23 8.79
CA PHE A 90 -10.13 -9.36 9.47
C PHE A 90 -9.62 -10.40 8.48
N GLY A 91 -10.33 -10.68 7.39
CA GLY A 91 -9.87 -11.59 6.34
C GLY A 91 -8.56 -11.14 5.71
N PHE A 92 -8.43 -9.85 5.37
CA PHE A 92 -7.17 -9.29 4.87
C PHE A 92 -6.09 -9.19 5.95
N PHE A 93 -6.46 -8.96 7.21
CA PHE A 93 -5.51 -8.99 8.31
C PHE A 93 -4.91 -10.39 8.52
N ILE A 94 -5.76 -11.42 8.58
CA ILE A 94 -5.34 -12.83 8.64
C ILE A 94 -4.49 -13.20 7.40
N PHE A 95 -4.87 -12.71 6.21
CA PHE A 95 -4.08 -12.89 5.01
C PHE A 95 -2.63 -12.37 5.20
N SER A 96 -2.47 -11.23 5.85
CA SER A 96 -1.16 -10.65 6.19
C SER A 96 -0.40 -11.46 7.23
N LEU A 97 -1.08 -11.97 8.26
CA LEU A 97 -0.49 -12.83 9.31
C LEU A 97 0.03 -14.15 8.74
N ILE A 98 -0.73 -14.82 7.87
CA ILE A 98 -0.30 -16.07 7.20
C ILE A 98 0.95 -15.83 6.34
N GLY A 99 1.12 -14.61 5.82
CA GLY A 99 2.32 -14.22 5.08
C GLY A 99 3.46 -13.68 5.93
N ASP A 100 3.43 -13.81 7.27
CA ASP A 100 4.39 -13.26 8.24
C ASP A 100 4.66 -11.75 8.08
N LYS A 101 3.61 -10.95 7.92
CA LYS A 101 3.75 -9.49 7.76
C LYS A 101 3.37 -8.72 9.03
N ARG A 102 4.42 -8.24 9.70
CA ARG A 102 4.37 -7.55 11.00
C ARG A 102 3.96 -6.09 10.90
N ALA A 103 4.40 -5.39 9.85
CA ALA A 103 4.07 -3.98 9.64
C ALA A 103 2.55 -3.72 9.59
N GLN A 104 1.77 -4.72 9.19
CA GLN A 104 0.31 -4.65 9.15
C GLN A 104 -0.31 -4.19 10.48
N ILE A 105 0.30 -4.59 11.60
CA ILE A 105 -0.19 -4.38 12.96
C ILE A 105 -0.23 -2.89 13.29
N ILE A 106 0.76 -2.13 12.84
CA ILE A 106 0.88 -0.69 13.10
C ILE A 106 0.21 0.11 11.97
N ILE A 107 0.41 -0.32 10.72
CA ILE A 107 -0.01 0.47 9.56
C ILE A 107 -1.51 0.37 9.31
N SER A 108 -2.17 -0.77 9.57
CA SER A 108 -3.63 -0.86 9.37
C SER A 108 -4.41 0.11 10.25
N PRO A 109 -4.17 0.18 11.59
CA PRO A 109 -4.78 1.19 12.45
C PRO A 109 -4.55 2.62 11.96
N LEU A 110 -3.32 2.94 11.54
CA LEU A 110 -2.96 4.28 11.07
C LEU A 110 -3.73 4.65 9.79
N ILE A 111 -3.79 3.75 8.81
CA ILE A 111 -4.54 3.97 7.56
C ILE A 111 -6.04 4.13 7.84
N MET A 112 -6.61 3.29 8.71
CA MET A 112 -8.01 3.40 9.11
C MET A 112 -8.30 4.75 9.76
N LEU A 113 -7.40 5.23 10.64
CA LEU A 113 -7.53 6.54 11.27
C LEU A 113 -7.46 7.68 10.24
N ILE A 114 -6.51 7.63 9.30
CA ILE A 114 -6.37 8.63 8.23
C ILE A 114 -7.63 8.65 7.35
N GLN A 115 -8.14 7.49 6.95
CA GLN A 115 -9.37 7.39 6.16
C GLN A 115 -10.59 7.92 6.92
N TYR A 116 -10.64 7.68 8.23
CA TYR A 116 -11.70 8.21 9.08
C TYR A 116 -11.69 9.74 9.10
N PHE A 117 -10.51 10.35 9.25
CA PHE A 117 -10.37 11.81 9.19
C PHE A 117 -10.81 12.40 7.85
N HIS A 118 -10.55 11.71 6.74
CA HIS A 118 -11.08 12.13 5.43
C HIS A 118 -12.59 11.94 5.32
N PHE A 119 -13.13 10.87 5.90
CA PHE A 119 -14.57 10.61 5.90
C PHE A 119 -15.36 11.68 6.68
N ILE A 120 -14.91 12.06 7.88
CA ILE A 120 -15.60 13.09 8.68
C ILE A 120 -15.60 14.46 8.00
N ASN A 121 -14.60 14.74 7.16
CA ASN A 121 -14.51 15.99 6.41
C ASN A 121 -15.49 16.04 5.22
N ILE A 122 -15.90 14.88 4.70
CA ILE A 122 -16.93 14.76 3.66
C ILE A 122 -18.34 14.82 4.28
N GLU A 123 -18.54 14.22 5.44
CA GLU A 123 -19.83 14.18 6.11
C GLU A 123 -20.18 15.51 6.79
N SER A 124 -21.42 15.98 6.60
CA SER A 124 -21.86 17.27 7.14
C SER A 124 -22.26 17.22 8.63
N LYS A 125 -22.39 16.03 9.22
CA LYS A 125 -23.00 15.82 10.55
C LYS A 125 -21.98 15.73 11.68
N LYS A 126 -21.44 16.89 12.08
CA LYS A 126 -20.31 17.03 13.02
C LYS A 126 -20.43 16.33 14.38
N ILE A 127 -21.62 16.31 14.98
CA ILE A 127 -21.84 15.79 16.35
C ILE A 127 -21.69 14.26 16.46
N TYR A 128 -21.95 13.52 15.39
CA TYR A 128 -21.90 12.05 15.42
C TYR A 128 -20.49 11.49 15.24
N HIS A 129 -19.48 12.33 14.96
CA HIS A 129 -18.11 11.89 14.67
C HIS A 129 -17.33 11.44 15.92
N LEU A 130 -17.65 11.92 17.12
CA LEU A 130 -16.94 11.45 18.31
C LEU A 130 -17.37 10.03 18.72
N VAL A 131 -18.65 9.68 18.54
CA VAL A 131 -19.13 8.32 18.83
C VAL A 131 -18.67 7.34 17.74
N GLN A 132 -18.59 7.78 16.49
CA GLN A 132 -18.19 6.94 15.37
C GLN A 132 -16.70 6.53 15.37
N ILE A 133 -15.85 7.17 16.18
CA ILE A 133 -14.44 6.78 16.33
C ILE A 133 -14.25 5.57 17.25
N ILE A 134 -15.20 5.32 18.18
CA ILE A 134 -15.09 4.25 19.17
C ILE A 134 -14.95 2.88 18.51
N PRO A 135 -15.79 2.48 17.52
CA PRO A 135 -15.60 1.21 16.83
C PRO A 135 -14.25 1.09 16.11
N ILE A 136 -13.68 2.21 15.68
CA ILE A 136 -12.39 2.25 14.97
C ILE A 136 -11.26 2.02 15.97
N ILE A 137 -11.30 2.68 17.13
CA ILE A 137 -10.34 2.46 18.21
C ILE A 137 -10.40 1.00 18.66
N ILE A 138 -11.60 0.45 18.89
CA ILE A 138 -11.79 -0.95 19.28
C ILE A 138 -11.20 -1.89 18.21
N LEU A 139 -11.56 -1.68 16.94
CA LEU A 139 -11.08 -2.52 15.84
C LEU A 139 -9.56 -2.44 15.69
N SER A 140 -8.98 -1.25 15.81
CA SER A 140 -7.53 -1.02 15.79
C SER A 140 -6.84 -1.71 16.96
N SER A 141 -7.36 -1.59 18.18
CA SER A 141 -6.80 -2.26 19.36
C SER A 141 -6.85 -3.78 19.23
N ILE A 142 -7.93 -4.34 18.68
CA ILE A 142 -8.04 -5.78 18.41
C ILE A 142 -6.99 -6.22 17.38
N ILE A 143 -6.82 -5.47 16.29
CA ILE A 143 -5.80 -5.75 15.27
C ILE A 143 -4.40 -5.75 15.89
N VAL A 144 -4.09 -4.74 16.71
CA VAL A 144 -2.79 -4.63 17.38
C VAL A 144 -2.57 -5.81 18.34
N TYR A 145 -3.54 -6.07 19.21
CA TYR A 145 -3.46 -7.13 20.20
C TYR A 145 -3.31 -8.51 19.55
N ILE A 146 -4.21 -8.87 18.61
CA ILE A 146 -4.15 -10.15 17.90
C ILE A 146 -2.82 -10.27 17.15
N GLY A 147 -2.37 -9.21 16.48
CA GLY A 147 -1.10 -9.20 15.76
C GLY A 147 0.09 -9.53 16.66
N VAL A 148 0.21 -8.83 17.80
CA VAL A 148 1.32 -9.02 18.74
C VAL A 148 1.35 -10.44 19.31
N ILE A 149 0.20 -10.97 19.74
CA ILE A 149 0.17 -12.31 20.33
C ILE A 149 0.35 -13.43 19.29
N THR A 150 -0.01 -13.20 18.02
CA THR A 150 0.06 -14.26 16.99
C THR A 150 1.41 -14.33 16.28
N ILE A 151 2.14 -13.21 16.17
CA ILE A 151 3.45 -13.18 15.54
C ILE A 151 4.53 -13.48 16.59
N PRO A 152 5.27 -14.60 16.48
CA PRO A 152 6.26 -15.01 17.48
C PRO A 152 7.27 -13.92 17.81
N THR A 153 7.84 -13.26 16.80
CA THR A 153 8.91 -12.27 17.02
C THR A 153 8.44 -10.97 17.68
N LEU A 154 7.14 -10.79 17.93
CA LEU A 154 6.59 -9.60 18.59
C LEU A 154 6.26 -9.83 20.06
N ASN A 155 6.51 -11.03 20.59
CA ASN A 155 6.34 -11.34 22.00
C ASN A 155 7.63 -11.90 22.61
N PRO A 156 7.86 -11.68 23.92
CA PRO A 156 9.06 -12.13 24.62
C PRO A 156 9.31 -13.64 24.53
N GLU A 157 8.26 -14.45 24.48
CA GLU A 157 8.36 -15.91 24.47
C GLU A 157 8.65 -16.49 23.08
N ASN A 158 8.68 -15.65 22.04
CA ASN A 158 8.88 -16.05 20.65
C ASN A 158 7.97 -17.22 20.21
N LYS A 159 6.69 -17.16 20.58
CA LYS A 159 5.71 -18.22 20.26
C LYS A 159 4.37 -17.64 19.82
N ILE A 160 3.56 -18.46 19.15
CA ILE A 160 2.18 -18.11 18.82
C ILE A 160 1.36 -18.14 20.12
N TYR A 161 0.51 -17.14 20.32
CA TYR A 161 -0.22 -16.86 21.57
C TYR A 161 0.70 -16.55 22.76
N GLY A 162 1.76 -15.76 22.51
CA GLY A 162 2.62 -15.21 23.55
C GLY A 162 1.96 -14.06 24.33
N SER A 163 2.73 -13.45 25.24
CA SER A 163 2.25 -12.32 26.04
C SER A 163 2.26 -11.02 25.22
N PHE A 164 1.38 -10.09 25.59
CA PHE A 164 1.42 -8.72 25.08
C PHE A 164 2.32 -7.88 26.00
N ASP A 165 3.50 -7.52 25.50
CA ASP A 165 4.45 -6.64 26.19
C ASP A 165 4.80 -5.45 25.29
N ILE A 166 4.38 -4.25 25.72
CA ILE A 166 4.61 -3.02 24.96
C ILE A 166 6.09 -2.60 24.94
N ASN A 167 6.84 -2.87 26.01
CA ASN A 167 8.26 -2.52 26.08
C ASN A 167 9.06 -3.43 25.14
N TYR A 168 8.72 -4.72 25.10
CA TYR A 168 9.30 -5.64 24.13
C TYR A 168 9.01 -5.20 22.69
N LEU A 169 7.77 -4.79 22.40
CA LEU A 169 7.39 -4.32 21.07
C LEU A 169 8.17 -3.05 20.65
N ILE A 170 8.34 -2.08 21.56
CA ILE A 170 9.11 -0.85 21.29
C ILE A 170 10.57 -1.20 21.00
N ASN A 171 11.20 -2.01 21.85
CA ASN A 171 12.59 -2.44 21.67
C ASN A 171 12.78 -3.20 20.35
N PHE A 172 11.83 -4.08 20.00
CA PHE A 172 11.84 -4.78 18.72
C PHE A 172 11.79 -3.81 17.52
N ILE A 173 10.96 -2.77 17.59
CA ILE A 173 10.88 -1.75 16.52
C ILE A 173 12.21 -1.01 16.37
N ASP A 174 12.83 -0.64 17.49
CA ASP A 174 14.14 0.04 17.48
C ASP A 174 15.23 -0.86 16.89
N ASP A 175 15.34 -2.11 17.33
CA ASP A 175 16.29 -3.09 16.80
C ASP A 175 16.06 -3.37 15.30
N TYR A 176 14.81 -3.36 14.86
CA TYR A 176 14.44 -3.56 13.46
C TYR A 176 14.82 -2.35 12.58
N LEU A 177 14.76 -1.13 13.12
CA LEU A 177 15.13 0.09 12.41
C LEU A 177 16.65 0.35 12.44
N PHE A 178 17.30 0.07 13.57
CA PHE A 178 18.69 0.38 13.90
C PHE A 178 19.44 -0.87 14.43
N PRO A 179 19.72 -1.86 13.58
CA PRO A 179 20.36 -3.09 14.00
C PRO A 179 21.81 -2.83 14.45
N ALA A 180 22.13 -3.19 15.70
CA ALA A 180 23.47 -3.00 16.28
C ALA A 180 24.57 -3.83 15.60
N TYR A 181 24.22 -4.94 14.93
CA TYR A 181 25.18 -5.84 14.29
C TYR A 181 24.94 -5.96 12.79
N PRO A 182 25.97 -5.78 11.94
CA PRO A 182 25.84 -6.04 10.51
C PRO A 182 25.56 -7.51 10.24
N ILE A 183 24.49 -7.78 9.50
CA ILE A 183 24.25 -9.11 8.95
C ILE A 183 25.20 -9.27 7.75
N LYS A 184 26.17 -10.20 7.85
CA LYS A 184 27.14 -10.51 6.78
C LYS A 184 27.99 -9.29 6.32
N ASN A 185 28.49 -8.47 7.24
CA ASN A 185 29.26 -7.24 6.96
C ASN A 185 28.48 -6.14 6.19
N ILE A 186 27.17 -6.30 6.01
CA ILE A 186 26.30 -5.30 5.40
C ILE A 186 25.69 -4.47 6.54
N GLN A 187 26.24 -3.28 6.74
CA GLN A 187 25.83 -2.35 7.78
C GLN A 187 24.77 -1.42 7.20
N GLN A 188 23.47 -1.68 7.41
CA GLN A 188 22.43 -0.65 7.56
C GLN A 188 21.02 -1.24 7.58
N GLY A 189 20.33 -1.00 8.70
CA GLY A 189 18.88 -1.14 8.80
C GLY A 189 18.14 -0.03 8.06
N ARG A 190 16.82 0.03 8.25
CA ARG A 190 15.97 1.01 7.55
C ARG A 190 16.20 2.46 8.01
N GLY A 191 16.59 2.66 9.27
CA GLY A 191 16.80 3.99 9.84
C GLY A 191 18.06 4.68 9.34
N GLU A 192 19.14 3.93 9.10
CA GLU A 192 20.45 4.47 8.73
C GLU A 192 20.66 4.60 7.22
N ALA A 193 19.94 3.81 6.42
CA ALA A 193 20.08 3.77 4.98
C ALA A 193 19.91 5.12 4.26
N PRO A 194 19.00 6.05 4.68
CA PRO A 194 18.91 7.37 4.05
C PRO A 194 20.22 8.15 4.09
N ILE A 195 20.90 8.18 5.24
CA ILE A 195 22.16 8.89 5.43
C ILE A 195 23.25 8.23 4.59
N ALA A 196 23.28 6.91 4.55
CA ALA A 196 24.29 6.19 3.79
C ALA A 196 24.13 6.34 2.28
N VAL A 197 22.89 6.32 1.77
CA VAL A 197 22.62 6.60 0.35
C VAL A 197 23.01 8.04 0.00
N TYR A 198 22.70 9.00 0.88
CA TYR A 198 23.14 10.38 0.71
C TYR A 198 24.67 10.49 0.63
N ASN A 199 25.39 9.86 1.56
CA ASN A 199 26.86 9.85 1.59
C ASN A 199 27.44 9.18 0.35
N LEU A 200 26.90 8.03 -0.07
CA LEU A 200 27.33 7.31 -1.27
C LEU A 200 27.24 8.19 -2.52
N LEU A 201 26.10 8.84 -2.73
CA LEU A 201 25.86 9.62 -3.94
C LEU A 201 26.66 10.92 -3.94
N THR A 202 26.81 11.59 -2.80
CA THR A 202 27.56 12.85 -2.70
C THR A 202 29.07 12.64 -2.78
N GLN A 203 29.63 11.61 -2.13
CA GLN A 203 31.06 11.30 -2.19
C GLN A 203 31.54 10.90 -3.59
N ARG A 204 30.66 10.29 -4.40
CA ARG A 204 30.98 9.97 -5.81
C ARG A 204 30.92 11.18 -6.74
N GLY A 205 30.33 12.29 -6.30
CA GLY A 205 30.26 13.55 -7.03
C GLY A 205 28.84 13.92 -7.48
N TRP A 206 28.69 15.19 -7.85
CA TRP A 206 27.38 15.80 -8.18
C TRP A 206 26.62 15.07 -9.30
N LEU A 207 27.31 14.50 -10.28
CA LEU A 207 26.68 13.72 -11.35
C LEU A 207 25.88 12.54 -10.79
N TYR A 208 26.45 11.79 -9.85
CA TYR A 208 25.77 10.65 -9.21
C TYR A 208 24.65 11.12 -8.28
N PHE A 209 24.81 12.25 -7.60
CA PHE A 209 23.74 12.84 -6.80
C PHE A 209 22.51 13.18 -7.64
N PHE A 210 22.69 13.83 -8.79
CA PHE A 210 21.57 14.26 -9.64
C PHE A 210 20.99 13.16 -10.53
N PHE A 211 21.83 12.24 -11.04
CA PHE A 211 21.43 11.24 -12.03
C PHE A 211 21.52 9.78 -11.54
N GLY A 212 21.97 9.56 -10.31
CA GLY A 212 22.06 8.23 -9.70
C GLY A 212 23.27 7.45 -10.17
N LEU A 213 23.34 6.18 -9.76
CA LEU A 213 24.36 5.22 -10.16
C LEU A 213 24.12 4.65 -11.56
N GLY A 214 22.91 4.86 -12.10
CA GLY A 214 22.48 4.35 -13.40
C GLY A 214 21.44 3.24 -13.28
N PRO A 215 20.48 3.20 -14.22
CA PRO A 215 19.47 2.15 -14.24
C PRO A 215 20.13 0.79 -14.49
N GLY A 216 19.85 -0.18 -13.63
CA GLY A 216 20.41 -1.53 -13.71
C GLY A 216 21.50 -1.82 -12.67
N ASP A 217 22.06 -0.80 -12.01
CA ASP A 217 23.20 -1.02 -11.12
C ASP A 217 22.88 -1.90 -9.90
N ILE A 218 21.75 -1.67 -9.21
CA ILE A 218 21.29 -2.50 -8.09
C ILE A 218 20.06 -3.34 -8.45
N ILE A 219 19.81 -3.59 -9.75
CA ILE A 219 18.70 -4.41 -10.23
C ILE A 219 19.18 -5.84 -10.52
N SER A 220 18.37 -6.81 -10.11
CA SER A 220 18.58 -8.20 -10.47
C SER A 220 18.03 -8.48 -11.87
N SER A 221 18.81 -9.16 -12.71
CA SER A 221 18.41 -9.51 -14.07
C SER A 221 19.03 -10.84 -14.47
N VAL A 222 18.53 -11.45 -15.54
CA VAL A 222 19.12 -12.66 -16.13
C VAL A 222 20.55 -12.42 -16.61
N PHE A 223 20.89 -11.16 -16.90
CA PHE A 223 22.21 -10.72 -17.36
C PHE A 223 23.12 -10.25 -16.22
N THR A 224 22.60 -10.17 -14.99
CA THR A 224 23.37 -9.90 -13.78
C THR A 224 23.29 -11.13 -12.87
N ILE A 225 23.64 -11.00 -11.59
CA ILE A 225 23.54 -12.12 -10.66
C ILE A 225 22.04 -12.46 -10.49
N PRO A 226 21.58 -13.68 -10.82
CA PRO A 226 20.17 -14.05 -10.78
C PRO A 226 19.60 -13.93 -9.37
N SER A 227 18.38 -13.41 -9.21
CA SER A 227 17.70 -13.25 -7.92
C SER A 227 17.60 -14.55 -7.10
N ARG A 228 17.56 -15.71 -7.77
CA ARG A 228 17.59 -17.05 -7.15
C ARG A 228 18.88 -17.34 -6.36
N ILE A 229 19.99 -16.67 -6.68
CA ILE A 229 21.30 -16.86 -6.04
C ILE A 229 21.47 -15.91 -4.84
N ILE A 230 20.80 -14.76 -4.85
CA ILE A 230 21.10 -13.65 -3.93
C ILE A 230 19.96 -13.30 -2.96
N GLY A 231 18.75 -13.84 -3.18
CA GLY A 231 17.58 -13.58 -2.33
C GLY A 231 16.90 -12.23 -2.53
N GLY A 232 17.60 -11.17 -2.99
CA GLY A 232 17.00 -9.86 -3.25
C GLY A 232 17.95 -8.78 -3.79
N GLU A 233 17.39 -7.70 -4.33
CA GLU A 233 18.13 -6.55 -4.88
C GLU A 233 18.81 -5.70 -3.80
N ASP A 234 18.24 -5.68 -2.61
CA ASP A 234 18.83 -5.09 -1.41
C ASP A 234 20.16 -5.74 -1.02
N PHE A 235 20.33 -7.03 -1.31
CA PHE A 235 21.61 -7.70 -1.11
C PHE A 235 22.66 -7.29 -2.14
N ILE A 236 22.27 -6.98 -3.39
CA ILE A 236 23.19 -6.44 -4.40
C ILE A 236 23.74 -5.09 -3.94
N ALA A 237 22.86 -4.20 -3.46
CA ALA A 237 23.27 -2.94 -2.88
C ALA A 237 24.15 -3.12 -1.64
N GLY A 238 23.84 -4.13 -0.81
CA GLY A 238 24.64 -4.52 0.34
C GLY A 238 26.06 -4.95 -0.03
N ILE A 239 26.23 -5.83 -1.03
CA ILE A 239 27.57 -6.24 -1.49
C ILE A 239 28.32 -5.06 -2.10
N LYS A 240 27.68 -4.28 -2.98
CA LYS A 240 28.37 -3.24 -3.75
C LYS A 240 28.74 -2.02 -2.92
N TYR A 241 27.87 -1.66 -1.97
CA TYR A 241 27.94 -0.35 -1.31
C TYR A 241 27.85 -0.44 0.21
N GLY A 242 27.69 -1.63 0.78
CA GLY A 242 27.50 -1.82 2.21
C GLY A 242 26.09 -1.44 2.71
N ILE A 243 25.19 -1.00 1.83
CA ILE A 243 23.84 -0.51 2.19
C ILE A 243 22.85 -1.66 2.06
N GLY A 244 22.39 -2.18 3.20
CA GLY A 244 21.55 -3.37 3.26
C GLY A 244 20.06 -3.14 3.01
N TYR A 245 19.24 -3.75 3.87
CA TYR A 245 17.80 -3.88 3.70
C TYR A 245 17.04 -2.54 3.57
N GLY A 246 17.60 -1.45 4.08
CA GLY A 246 17.01 -0.12 3.94
C GLY A 246 16.91 0.38 2.49
N THR A 247 17.77 -0.09 1.58
CA THR A 247 17.70 0.25 0.14
C THR A 247 16.42 -0.24 -0.54
N ARG A 248 15.67 -1.13 0.11
CA ARG A 248 14.43 -1.71 -0.43
C ARG A 248 13.29 -0.70 -0.51
N THR A 249 13.35 0.43 0.21
CA THR A 249 12.31 1.48 0.12
C THR A 249 12.30 2.10 -1.28
N GLY A 250 11.10 2.44 -1.76
CA GLY A 250 10.92 3.00 -3.10
C GLY A 250 11.73 4.28 -3.31
N LEU A 251 11.81 5.15 -2.30
CA LEU A 251 12.57 6.39 -2.34
C LEU A 251 14.07 6.14 -2.54
N LEU A 252 14.68 5.36 -1.65
CA LEU A 252 16.13 5.11 -1.68
C LEU A 252 16.51 4.32 -2.92
N PHE A 253 15.72 3.31 -3.29
CA PHE A 253 15.93 2.57 -4.52
C PHE A 253 15.87 3.47 -5.76
N THR A 254 14.90 4.38 -5.82
CA THR A 254 14.72 5.28 -6.97
C THR A 254 15.85 6.30 -7.06
N VAL A 255 16.23 6.95 -5.95
CA VAL A 255 17.31 7.94 -5.96
C VAL A 255 18.66 7.30 -6.28
N MET A 256 18.93 6.08 -5.82
CA MET A 256 20.15 5.36 -6.20
C MET A 256 20.19 5.04 -7.69
N GLN A 257 19.06 4.77 -8.33
CA GLN A 257 19.00 4.38 -9.75
C GLN A 257 19.00 5.56 -10.71
N VAL A 258 18.24 6.61 -10.43
CA VAL A 258 18.01 7.74 -11.35
C VAL A 258 18.32 9.12 -10.76
N GLY A 259 18.84 9.16 -9.53
CA GLY A 259 19.23 10.39 -8.84
C GLY A 259 18.04 11.26 -8.44
N VAL A 260 18.36 12.43 -7.87
CA VAL A 260 17.36 13.38 -7.39
C VAL A 260 16.50 13.94 -8.53
N VAL A 261 17.08 14.20 -9.70
CA VAL A 261 16.33 14.72 -10.85
C VAL A 261 15.31 13.70 -11.33
N GLY A 262 15.74 12.45 -11.52
CA GLY A 262 14.84 11.37 -11.91
C GLY A 262 13.73 11.13 -10.87
N LEU A 263 14.07 11.20 -9.57
CA LEU A 263 13.10 11.11 -8.48
C LEU A 263 12.05 12.22 -8.54
N ILE A 264 12.42 13.48 -8.81
CA ILE A 264 11.48 14.60 -8.91
C ILE A 264 10.50 14.37 -10.07
N PHE A 265 10.99 14.01 -11.26
CA PHE A 265 10.13 13.67 -12.40
C PHE A 265 9.18 12.52 -12.07
N TYR A 266 9.71 11.50 -11.41
CA TYR A 266 8.94 10.33 -10.99
C TYR A 266 7.83 10.71 -10.01
N LEU A 267 8.13 11.48 -8.96
CA LEU A 267 7.16 11.95 -7.99
C LEU A 267 6.13 12.92 -8.60
N GLY A 268 6.51 13.73 -9.58
CA GLY A 268 5.59 14.64 -10.28
C GLY A 268 4.39 13.92 -10.91
N ILE A 269 4.58 12.69 -11.39
CA ILE A 269 3.50 11.88 -11.98
C ILE A 269 2.51 11.41 -10.91
N PHE A 270 3.02 10.88 -9.79
CA PHE A 270 2.16 10.45 -8.67
C PHE A 270 1.47 11.65 -8.02
N PHE A 271 2.17 12.77 -7.90
CA PHE A 271 1.61 14.01 -7.39
C PHE A 271 0.41 14.48 -8.22
N ARG A 272 0.46 14.36 -9.56
CA ARG A 272 -0.69 14.65 -10.42
C ARG A 272 -1.90 13.76 -10.13
N ILE A 273 -1.69 12.46 -9.91
CA ILE A 273 -2.76 11.52 -9.54
C ILE A 273 -3.37 11.94 -8.19
N ILE A 274 -2.52 12.19 -7.18
CA ILE A 274 -2.94 12.64 -5.85
C ILE A 274 -3.77 13.93 -5.97
N GLN A 275 -3.26 14.94 -6.69
CA GLN A 275 -3.98 16.19 -6.91
C GLN A 275 -5.35 15.97 -7.54
N ASN A 276 -5.46 15.11 -8.57
CA ASN A 276 -6.74 14.83 -9.22
C ASN A 276 -7.73 14.14 -8.27
N VAL A 277 -7.26 13.20 -7.45
CA VAL A 277 -8.09 12.54 -6.42
C VAL A 277 -8.58 13.55 -5.39
N TYR A 278 -7.70 14.44 -4.91
CA TYR A 278 -8.08 15.47 -3.95
C TYR A 278 -9.03 16.51 -4.57
N LYS A 279 -8.89 16.86 -5.86
CA LYS A 279 -9.87 17.70 -6.58
C LYS A 279 -11.25 17.03 -6.61
N ILE A 280 -11.33 15.73 -6.85
CA ILE A 280 -12.61 15.00 -6.79
C ILE A 280 -13.16 15.00 -5.36
N TYR A 281 -12.29 14.78 -4.37
CA TYR A 281 -12.64 14.77 -2.97
C TYR A 281 -13.26 16.10 -2.49
N PHE A 282 -12.66 17.24 -2.81
CA PHE A 282 -13.18 18.54 -2.39
C PHE A 282 -14.46 18.95 -3.12
N ASN A 283 -14.71 18.40 -4.31
CA ASN A 283 -15.90 18.70 -5.11
C ASN A 283 -17.01 17.66 -4.94
N ILE A 284 -16.84 16.66 -4.06
CA ILE A 284 -17.82 15.59 -3.93
C ILE A 284 -19.05 16.08 -3.17
N ASN A 285 -20.23 15.77 -3.68
CA ASN A 285 -21.46 15.91 -2.92
C ASN A 285 -21.74 14.58 -2.20
N PRO A 286 -21.61 14.52 -0.86
CA PRO A 286 -21.75 13.29 -0.07
C PRO A 286 -23.09 12.59 -0.25
N SER A 287 -24.15 13.35 -0.58
CA SER A 287 -25.52 12.85 -0.66
C SER A 287 -25.84 12.01 -1.90
N ILE A 288 -24.99 12.04 -2.94
CA ILE A 288 -25.40 11.60 -4.27
C ILE A 288 -25.01 10.15 -4.58
N ASN A 289 -23.84 9.66 -4.16
CA ASN A 289 -23.39 8.32 -4.58
C ASN A 289 -22.50 7.59 -3.55
N LYS A 290 -23.10 6.67 -2.79
CA LYS A 290 -22.40 5.85 -1.78
C LYS A 290 -21.23 5.06 -2.35
N ASN A 291 -21.41 4.40 -3.50
CA ASN A 291 -20.36 3.57 -4.10
C ASN A 291 -19.15 4.43 -4.50
N ARG A 292 -19.40 5.62 -5.04
CA ARG A 292 -18.33 6.56 -5.39
C ARG A 292 -17.56 7.03 -4.16
N ASN A 293 -18.26 7.33 -3.06
CA ASN A 293 -17.62 7.71 -1.79
C ASN A 293 -16.74 6.58 -1.23
N ILE A 294 -17.21 5.33 -1.33
CA ILE A 294 -16.43 4.15 -0.93
C ILE A 294 -15.15 4.03 -1.75
N ILE A 295 -15.26 4.15 -3.07
CA ILE A 295 -14.06 4.06 -3.92
C ILE A 295 -13.12 5.25 -3.66
N LEU A 296 -13.65 6.46 -3.46
CA LEU A 296 -12.85 7.65 -3.18
C LEU A 296 -12.06 7.54 -1.87
N ILE A 297 -12.73 7.23 -0.75
CA ILE A 297 -12.05 7.11 0.54
C ILE A 297 -11.11 5.89 0.57
N GLY A 298 -11.49 4.78 -0.08
CA GLY A 298 -10.61 3.64 -0.31
C GLY A 298 -9.34 4.00 -1.09
N LEU A 299 -9.49 4.83 -2.13
CA LEU A 299 -8.36 5.30 -2.94
C LEU A 299 -7.46 6.27 -2.16
N ILE A 300 -8.02 7.15 -1.33
CA ILE A 300 -7.24 8.01 -0.42
C ILE A 300 -6.39 7.15 0.53
N GLY A 301 -6.99 6.12 1.14
CA GLY A 301 -6.23 5.17 1.95
C GLY A 301 -5.12 4.47 1.17
N ALA A 302 -5.40 4.05 -0.08
CA ALA A 302 -4.38 3.48 -0.96
C ALA A 302 -3.25 4.46 -1.33
N LEU A 303 -3.54 5.74 -1.50
CA LEU A 303 -2.52 6.77 -1.73
C LEU A 303 -1.62 6.97 -0.49
N TRP A 304 -2.20 6.92 0.71
CA TRP A 304 -1.40 6.94 1.95
C TRP A 304 -0.57 5.66 2.13
N ILE A 305 -1.09 4.51 1.72
CA ILE A 305 -0.32 3.26 1.66
C ILE A 305 0.83 3.40 0.66
N PHE A 306 0.62 4.02 -0.50
CA PHE A 306 1.70 4.32 -1.45
C PHE A 306 2.78 5.20 -0.82
N VAL A 307 2.40 6.31 -0.16
CA VAL A 307 3.36 7.21 0.51
C VAL A 307 4.16 6.44 1.56
N PHE A 308 3.49 5.64 2.39
CA PHE A 308 4.16 4.82 3.39
C PHE A 308 5.09 3.79 2.76
N ASP A 309 4.61 3.06 1.74
CA ASP A 309 5.40 2.04 1.07
C ASP A 309 6.67 2.65 0.48
N PHE A 310 6.48 3.68 -0.34
CA PHE A 310 7.55 4.35 -1.07
C PHE A 310 8.61 4.93 -0.15
N LEU A 311 8.21 5.59 0.94
CA LEU A 311 9.16 6.26 1.82
C LEU A 311 9.84 5.28 2.80
N PHE A 312 9.10 4.31 3.35
CA PHE A 312 9.53 3.62 4.57
C PHE A 312 9.56 2.10 4.48
N TYR A 313 8.86 1.48 3.51
CA TYR A 313 8.63 0.04 3.56
C TYR A 313 9.26 -0.73 2.41
N SER A 314 8.90 -0.41 1.16
CA SER A 314 9.35 -1.14 -0.01
C SER A 314 9.12 -0.35 -1.30
N LYS A 315 9.34 -0.99 -2.45
CA LYS A 315 9.00 -0.46 -3.77
C LYS A 315 7.77 -1.14 -4.38
N VAL A 316 7.13 -2.03 -3.65
CA VAL A 316 6.16 -2.97 -4.23
C VAL A 316 4.93 -2.29 -4.81
N PHE A 317 4.42 -1.23 -4.20
CA PHE A 317 3.25 -0.51 -4.71
C PHE A 317 3.44 -0.08 -6.17
N ILE A 318 4.67 0.27 -6.51
CA ILE A 318 5.08 0.73 -7.85
C ILE A 318 5.32 -0.43 -8.80
N TYR A 319 6.10 -1.43 -8.36
CA TYR A 319 6.62 -2.46 -9.25
C TYR A 319 5.66 -3.65 -9.42
N SER A 320 4.70 -3.82 -8.49
CA SER A 320 3.71 -4.89 -8.55
C SER A 320 2.54 -4.49 -9.46
N MET A 321 2.50 -5.10 -10.66
CA MET A 321 1.42 -4.88 -11.62
C MET A 321 0.03 -5.12 -11.04
N PRO A 322 -0.24 -6.23 -10.31
CA PRO A 322 -1.57 -6.46 -9.74
C PRO A 322 -2.04 -5.31 -8.83
N ILE A 323 -1.12 -4.72 -8.07
CA ILE A 323 -1.42 -3.62 -7.15
C ILE A 323 -1.66 -2.34 -7.94
N MET A 324 -0.68 -1.92 -8.75
CA MET A 324 -0.73 -0.65 -9.48
C MET A 324 -1.93 -0.59 -10.44
N VAL A 325 -2.18 -1.66 -11.21
CA VAL A 325 -3.30 -1.72 -12.16
C VAL A 325 -4.64 -1.60 -11.43
N SER A 326 -4.80 -2.25 -10.28
CA SER A 326 -6.04 -2.18 -9.49
C SER A 326 -6.32 -0.78 -8.97
N ILE A 327 -5.29 -0.07 -8.50
CA ILE A 327 -5.41 1.32 -8.02
C ILE A 327 -5.69 2.30 -9.16
N LEU A 328 -4.98 2.18 -10.29
CA LEU A 328 -5.23 3.02 -11.46
C LEU A 328 -6.63 2.79 -12.03
N PHE A 329 -7.13 1.56 -11.97
CA PHE A 329 -8.48 1.25 -12.37
C PHE A 329 -9.52 1.89 -11.44
N ALA A 330 -9.33 1.81 -10.12
CA ALA A 330 -10.20 2.48 -9.15
C ALA A 330 -10.19 4.01 -9.34
N TYR A 331 -9.03 4.60 -9.62
CA TYR A 331 -8.90 6.00 -10.00
C TYR A 331 -9.67 6.33 -11.29
N LYS A 332 -9.53 5.52 -12.34
CA LYS A 332 -10.24 5.71 -13.62
C LYS A 332 -11.76 5.60 -13.45
N TYR A 333 -12.23 4.67 -12.62
CA TYR A 333 -13.65 4.56 -12.29
C TYR A 333 -14.21 5.86 -11.68
N LEU A 334 -13.45 6.53 -10.80
CA LEU A 334 -13.86 7.81 -10.21
C LEU A 334 -13.91 8.97 -11.21
N THR A 335 -13.02 8.98 -12.21
CA THR A 335 -12.93 10.05 -13.21
C THR A 335 -13.96 9.93 -14.34
N LEU A 336 -14.48 8.73 -14.59
CA LEU A 336 -15.53 8.48 -15.61
C LEU A 336 -16.95 8.81 -15.13
N SER A 337 -17.17 8.92 -13.82
CA SER A 337 -18.48 9.15 -13.22
C SER A 337 -19.06 10.59 -13.21
N PRO A 338 -18.48 11.68 -13.79
CA PRO A 338 -19.07 13.03 -13.67
C PRO A 338 -20.37 13.28 -14.43
N SER A 339 -20.72 12.52 -15.47
CA SER A 339 -21.64 13.01 -16.51
C SER A 339 -23.02 12.34 -16.62
N TYR A 340 -23.33 11.29 -15.84
CA TYR A 340 -24.57 10.53 -16.05
C TYR A 340 -25.72 10.81 -15.05
N GLU A 341 -25.45 11.46 -13.91
CA GLU A 341 -26.50 11.71 -12.90
C GLU A 341 -27.05 13.15 -12.92
N SER A 342 -26.36 14.10 -13.56
CA SER A 342 -26.86 15.48 -13.76
C SER A 342 -27.73 15.63 -15.02
N GLY A 343 -27.60 14.75 -16.01
CA GLY A 343 -28.34 14.81 -17.27
C GLY A 343 -29.78 14.30 -17.22
N PHE A 344 -30.17 13.55 -16.18
CA PHE A 344 -31.53 12.99 -16.06
C PHE A 344 -32.47 13.82 -15.17
N LYS A 345 -31.96 14.86 -14.47
CA LYS A 345 -32.79 15.76 -13.66
C LYS A 345 -33.24 17.04 -14.37
N TYR A 346 -32.73 17.31 -15.56
CA TYR A 346 -33.21 18.41 -16.43
C TYR A 346 -33.81 17.86 -17.73
N GLY A 347 -34.64 16.83 -17.59
CA GLY A 347 -35.63 16.49 -18.61
C GLY A 347 -36.68 17.59 -18.71
N VAL A 348 -36.34 18.69 -19.39
CA VAL A 348 -37.33 19.54 -20.03
C VAL A 348 -37.43 19.05 -21.47
N PHE A 349 -38.18 17.96 -21.65
CA PHE A 349 -38.84 17.70 -22.93
C PHE A 349 -39.83 18.83 -23.12
N ASN A 350 -39.39 19.91 -23.76
CA ASN A 350 -40.31 20.90 -24.32
C ASN A 350 -40.79 20.36 -25.67
N THR A 351 -41.74 19.42 -25.61
CA THR A 351 -42.57 19.08 -26.76
C THR A 351 -43.82 19.95 -26.71
N SER A 352 -43.84 21.04 -27.48
CA SER A 352 -45.09 21.66 -27.91
C SER A 352 -44.89 22.50 -29.16
N ARG A 353 -45.43 21.97 -30.27
CA ARG A 353 -46.00 22.60 -31.48
C ARG A 353 -45.16 23.60 -32.27
#